data_AF-A0A427ATI7-F1
#
_entry.id   AF-A0A427ATI7-F1
#
_cell.length_a   1.000
_cell.length_b   1.000
_cell.length_c   1.000
_cell.angle_alpha   90.00
_cell.angle_beta   90.00
_cell.angle_gamma   90.00
#
_symmetry.space_group_name_H-M   'P 1'
#
loop_
_entity.id
_entity.type
_entity.pdbx_description
1 polymer ?
#
loop_
_entity_poly.entity_id
_entity_poly.type
_entity_poly.pdbx_seq_one_letter_code
_entity_poly.pdbx_strand_id
1 'polypeptide(L)'
;MRDLCGIRVREDDEGYYVLQMVDWTPRDLSAAMRVRWLNLSYQSRVWDAPKQPQSLMGGVLHPTLAKDLYTLPSEVLIAQATKQIVLVSRVSTLNLAQAKQRVDKLAVDNAKLKSGLDELSGQLNEADKELNELREGLVESQHQLKEQKVDHRKADNELL
;
A
#
# COMPACT_ATOMS: atom_id res chain seq x y z
N MET A 1 -2.23 -16.77 36.89
CA MET A 1 -3.60 -16.41 36.44
C MET A 1 -4.64 -17.52 36.71
N ARG A 2 -4.31 -18.61 37.42
CA ARG A 2 -5.36 -19.46 38.01
C ARG A 2 -5.89 -18.90 39.34
N ASP A 3 -5.19 -17.93 39.91
CA ASP A 3 -5.43 -17.47 41.29
C ASP A 3 -6.14 -16.11 41.38
N LEU A 4 -6.60 -15.56 40.25
CA LEU A 4 -7.21 -14.22 40.21
C LEU A 4 -8.75 -14.24 40.30
N CYS A 5 -9.37 -15.39 40.08
CA CYS A 5 -10.78 -15.66 40.37
C CYS A 5 -10.91 -17.11 40.82
N GLY A 6 -11.43 -17.34 42.03
CA GLY A 6 -11.80 -18.68 42.46
C GLY A 6 -13.04 -19.13 41.70
N ILE A 7 -12.86 -19.88 40.62
CA ILE A 7 -13.96 -20.53 39.91
C ILE A 7 -14.26 -21.83 40.64
N ARG A 8 -15.46 -21.92 41.23
CA ARG A 8 -15.99 -23.20 41.71
C ARG A 8 -16.95 -23.73 40.66
N VAL A 9 -16.71 -24.96 40.24
CA VAL A 9 -17.65 -25.71 39.41
C VAL A 9 -18.58 -26.43 40.37
N ARG A 10 -19.88 -26.14 40.30
CA ARG A 10 -20.90 -26.94 40.99
C ARG A 10 -21.71 -27.67 39.93
N GLU A 11 -21.77 -28.98 40.06
CA GLU A 11 -22.63 -29.84 39.26
C GLU A 11 -24.04 -29.69 39.85
N ASP A 12 -25.01 -29.31 39.02
CA ASP A 12 -26.41 -29.40 39.43
C ASP A 12 -26.93 -30.84 39.25
N ASP A 13 -28.09 -31.11 39.83
CA ASP A 13 -28.71 -32.44 39.81
C ASP A 13 -29.22 -32.84 38.40
N GLU A 14 -29.13 -31.95 37.41
CA GLU A 14 -29.55 -32.11 36.00
C GLU A 14 -28.36 -32.28 35.03
N GLY A 15 -27.12 -32.33 35.55
CA GLY A 15 -25.92 -32.62 34.77
C GLY A 15 -25.31 -31.42 34.03
N TYR A 16 -25.67 -30.19 34.41
CA TYR A 16 -25.03 -28.98 33.89
C TYR A 16 -24.04 -28.38 34.90
N TYR A 17 -22.87 -27.98 34.40
CA TYR A 17 -21.85 -27.28 35.20
C TYR A 17 -22.14 -25.79 35.26
N VAL A 18 -22.58 -25.29 36.42
CA VAL A 18 -22.67 -23.84 36.66
C VAL A 18 -21.32 -23.36 37.18
N LEU A 19 -20.61 -22.53 36.39
CA LEU A 19 -19.43 -21.81 36.86
C LEU A 19 -19.87 -20.65 37.75
N GLN A 20 -19.72 -20.81 39.06
CA GLN A 20 -20.01 -19.75 40.02
C GLN A 20 -18.73 -18.97 40.33
N MET A 21 -18.71 -17.69 39.95
CA MET A 21 -17.71 -16.73 40.41
C MET A 21 -18.09 -16.30 41.83
N VAL A 22 -17.22 -16.58 42.80
CA VAL A 22 -17.43 -16.14 44.19
C VAL A 22 -16.79 -14.77 44.36
N ASP A 23 -17.59 -13.77 44.74
CA ASP A 23 -17.10 -12.44 45.07
C ASP A 23 -16.21 -12.51 46.33
N TRP A 24 -14.92 -12.26 46.17
CA TRP A 24 -14.09 -11.86 47.30
C TRP A 24 -14.47 -10.43 47.68
N THR A 25 -14.40 -10.09 48.97
CA THR A 25 -14.65 -8.71 49.44
C THR A 25 -13.79 -7.72 48.64
N PRO A 26 -14.34 -6.58 48.17
CA PRO A 26 -13.58 -5.55 47.45
C PRO A 26 -12.52 -4.91 48.35
N ARG A 27 -11.42 -5.61 48.64
CA ARG A 27 -10.25 -5.05 49.30
C ARG A 27 -9.09 -5.08 48.33
N ASP A 28 -8.58 -3.88 48.07
CA ASP A 28 -7.28 -3.57 47.50
C ASP A 28 -6.89 -4.15 46.14
N LEU A 29 -7.71 -4.96 45.47
CA LEU A 29 -7.43 -5.40 44.09
C LEU A 29 -7.34 -4.20 43.14
N SER A 30 -8.27 -3.25 43.25
CA SER A 30 -8.26 -2.02 42.44
C SER A 30 -7.14 -1.06 42.86
N ALA A 31 -6.78 -1.03 44.15
CA ALA A 31 -5.69 -0.20 44.66
C ALA A 31 -4.31 -0.75 44.24
N ALA A 32 -4.10 -2.06 44.38
CA ALA A 32 -2.90 -2.77 43.94
C ALA A 32 -2.73 -2.72 42.41
N MET A 33 -3.83 -2.82 41.64
CA MET A 33 -3.79 -2.60 40.20
C MET A 33 -3.45 -1.13 39.88
N ARG A 34 -4.11 -0.14 40.49
CA ARG A 34 -3.77 1.29 40.30
C ARG A 34 -2.29 1.58 40.53
N VAL A 35 -1.72 1.07 41.61
CA VAL A 35 -0.29 1.28 41.95
C VAL A 35 0.63 0.68 40.88
N ARG A 36 0.31 -0.53 40.38
CA ARG A 36 1.09 -1.15 39.28
C ARG A 36 0.94 -0.38 37.96
N TRP A 37 -0.20 0.24 37.73
CA TRP A 37 -0.55 0.91 36.50
C TRP A 37 0.04 2.32 36.39
N LEU A 38 0.13 3.04 37.52
CA LEU A 38 0.80 4.34 37.59
C LEU A 38 2.28 4.26 37.20
N ASN A 39 2.90 3.08 37.32
CA ASN A 39 4.29 2.83 36.95
C ASN A 39 4.47 2.35 35.49
N LEU A 40 3.40 2.24 34.70
CA LEU A 40 3.49 1.88 33.28
C LEU A 40 3.84 3.11 32.43
N SER A 41 5.06 3.11 31.88
CA SER A 41 5.52 4.08 30.88
C SER A 41 4.96 3.78 29.46
N TYR A 42 5.06 4.75 28.54
CA TYR A 42 4.52 4.68 27.18
C TYR A 42 5.11 3.57 26.28
N GLN A 43 6.16 2.87 26.71
CA GLN A 43 6.79 1.77 25.98
C GLN A 43 6.68 0.42 26.72
N SER A 44 5.96 0.38 27.85
CA SER A 44 5.80 -0.81 28.67
C SER A 44 4.96 -1.84 27.92
N ARG A 45 5.55 -2.98 27.56
CA ARG A 45 4.82 -4.12 27.03
C ARG A 45 4.09 -4.82 28.18
N VAL A 46 2.79 -4.58 28.28
CA VAL A 46 1.94 -5.09 29.38
C VAL A 46 1.68 -6.60 29.23
N TRP A 47 1.88 -7.18 28.05
CA TRP A 47 1.46 -8.56 27.71
C TRP A 47 2.55 -9.43 27.05
N ASP A 48 3.83 -9.26 27.43
CA ASP A 48 4.85 -10.26 27.06
C ASP A 48 4.75 -11.46 28.03
N ALA A 49 4.08 -12.53 27.61
CA ALA A 49 4.10 -13.83 28.30
C ALA A 49 4.80 -14.90 27.42
N PRO A 50 5.41 -15.95 28.02
CA PRO A 50 6.46 -16.74 27.36
C PRO A 50 5.93 -17.70 26.27
N LYS A 51 6.87 -18.02 25.38
CA LYS A 51 6.81 -18.85 24.16
C LYS A 51 5.74 -19.98 24.14
N GLN A 52 4.68 -19.73 23.34
CA GLN A 52 3.88 -20.64 22.47
C GLN A 52 2.82 -21.62 23.08
N PRO A 53 1.85 -22.13 22.27
CA PRO A 53 1.05 -21.47 21.23
C PRO A 53 -0.45 -21.89 21.26
N GLN A 54 -1.39 -20.96 21.41
CA GLN A 54 -2.74 -21.08 20.80
C GLN A 54 -3.49 -19.74 20.88
N SER A 55 -3.44 -19.06 19.73
CA SER A 55 -4.37 -18.06 19.20
C SER A 55 -5.41 -17.44 20.14
N LEU A 56 -5.02 -16.38 20.85
CA LEU A 56 -5.90 -15.21 20.94
C LEU A 56 -5.04 -13.96 21.03
N MET A 57 -4.72 -13.39 19.87
CA MET A 57 -4.12 -12.07 19.66
C MET A 57 -3.02 -11.67 20.66
N GLY A 58 -1.80 -12.13 20.40
CA GLY A 58 -0.59 -11.47 20.92
C GLY A 58 -0.41 -10.11 20.25
N GLY A 59 -1.25 -9.15 20.62
CA GLY A 59 -1.18 -7.76 20.17
C GLY A 59 -0.58 -6.88 21.26
N VAL A 60 0.31 -5.96 20.87
CA VAL A 60 0.76 -4.87 21.75
C VAL A 60 -0.41 -3.91 21.90
N LEU A 61 -1.08 -3.93 23.07
CA LEU A 61 -2.06 -2.93 23.41
C LEU A 61 -1.36 -1.58 23.56
N HIS A 62 -1.82 -0.57 22.80
CA HIS A 62 -1.38 0.80 22.97
C HIS A 62 -1.60 1.23 24.43
N PRO A 63 -0.60 1.74 25.17
CA PRO A 63 -0.71 1.98 26.62
C PRO A 63 -1.90 2.85 27.03
N THR A 64 -2.28 3.81 26.20
CA THR A 64 -3.49 4.62 26.42
C THR A 64 -4.77 3.77 26.35
N LEU A 65 -4.86 2.86 25.38
CA LEU A 65 -6.04 2.00 25.24
C LEU A 65 -6.12 1.00 26.41
N ALA A 66 -4.99 0.45 26.84
CA ALA A 66 -4.93 -0.41 28.03
C ALA A 66 -5.40 0.35 29.28
N LYS A 67 -4.98 1.61 29.44
CA LYS A 67 -5.43 2.46 30.56
C LYS A 67 -6.92 2.76 30.49
N ASP A 68 -7.41 3.18 29.33
CA ASP A 68 -8.82 3.52 29.10
C ASP A 68 -9.73 2.32 29.43
N LEU A 69 -9.36 1.11 28.99
CA LEU A 69 -10.14 -0.12 29.17
C LEU A 69 -10.48 -0.47 30.64
N TYR A 70 -9.64 -0.08 31.59
CA TYR A 70 -9.86 -0.40 33.02
C TYR A 70 -10.17 0.83 33.87
N THR A 71 -10.14 2.04 33.30
CA THR A 71 -10.47 3.27 34.01
C THR A 71 -11.78 3.89 33.58
N LEU A 72 -12.26 3.59 32.37
CA LEU A 72 -13.47 4.17 31.79
C LEU A 72 -14.63 3.16 31.78
N PRO A 73 -15.88 3.62 32.00
CA PRO A 73 -17.08 2.82 31.77
C PRO A 73 -17.22 2.36 30.31
N SER A 74 -17.97 1.27 30.09
CA SER A 74 -18.16 0.67 28.77
C SER A 74 -18.82 1.62 27.77
N GLU A 75 -19.73 2.49 28.22
CA GLU A 75 -20.41 3.48 27.36
C GLU A 75 -19.41 4.48 26.77
N VAL A 76 -18.42 4.90 27.56
CA VAL A 76 -17.37 5.84 27.12
C VAL A 76 -16.45 5.17 26.11
N LEU A 77 -16.08 3.91 26.36
CA LEU A 77 -15.27 3.11 25.46
C LEU A 77 -15.96 2.90 24.10
N ILE A 78 -17.25 2.59 24.10
CA ILE A 78 -18.06 2.44 22.89
C ILE A 78 -18.16 3.77 22.13
N ALA A 79 -18.41 4.88 22.83
CA ALA A 79 -18.47 6.20 22.20
C ALA A 79 -17.13 6.59 21.56
N GLN A 80 -16.01 6.32 22.24
CA GLN A 80 -14.66 6.60 21.73
C GLN A 80 -14.32 5.71 20.53
N ALA A 81 -14.62 4.41 20.58
CA ALA A 81 -14.43 3.50 19.46
C ALA A 81 -15.27 3.93 18.24
N THR A 82 -16.53 4.28 18.46
CA THR A 82 -17.42 4.77 17.39
C THR A 82 -16.88 6.04 16.76
N LYS A 83 -16.39 6.99 17.57
CA LYS A 83 -15.75 8.22 17.06
C LYS A 83 -14.53 7.91 16.20
N GLN A 84 -13.68 6.98 16.63
CA GLN A 84 -12.49 6.60 15.86
C GLN A 84 -12.86 5.91 14.54
N ILE A 85 -13.84 5.01 14.55
CA ILE A 85 -14.35 4.36 13.32
C ILE A 85 -14.84 5.40 12.32
N VAL A 86 -15.61 6.39 12.78
CA VAL A 86 -16.11 7.47 11.91
C VAL A 86 -14.96 8.34 11.38
N LEU A 87 -13.98 8.69 12.21
CA LEU A 87 -12.83 9.49 11.78
C LEU A 87 -11.98 8.73 10.75
N VAL A 88 -11.63 7.47 11.00
CA VAL A 88 -10.87 6.63 10.08
C VAL A 88 -11.62 6.45 8.77
N SER A 89 -12.93 6.22 8.82
CA SER A 89 -13.78 6.12 7.62
C SER A 89 -13.74 7.40 6.81
N ARG A 90 -13.91 8.58 7.45
CA ARG A 90 -13.85 9.88 6.76
C ARG A 90 -12.49 10.18 6.14
N VAL A 91 -11.40 9.88 6.83
CA VAL A 91 -10.05 10.07 6.29
C VAL A 91 -9.81 9.13 5.11
N SER A 92 -10.27 7.88 5.22
CA SER A 92 -10.13 6.89 4.14
C SER A 92 -10.93 7.27 2.90
N THR A 93 -12.15 7.78 3.05
CA THR A 93 -12.98 8.23 1.91
C THR A 93 -12.39 9.46 1.24
N LEU A 94 -11.85 10.42 2.00
CA LEU A 94 -11.17 11.58 1.44
C LEU A 94 -9.90 11.19 0.67
N ASN A 95 -9.07 10.31 1.25
CA ASN A 95 -7.87 9.80 0.60
C ASN A 95 -8.20 9.06 -0.70
N LEU A 96 -9.27 8.25 -0.70
CA LEU A 96 -9.75 7.56 -1.89
C LEU A 96 -10.21 8.55 -2.97
N ALA A 97 -10.94 9.59 -2.60
CA ALA A 97 -11.37 10.63 -3.55
C ALA A 97 -10.17 11.36 -4.17
N GLN A 98 -9.17 11.73 -3.37
CA GLN A 98 -7.93 12.34 -3.86
C GLN A 98 -7.15 11.39 -4.77
N ALA A 99 -7.05 10.11 -4.42
CA ALA A 99 -6.40 9.11 -5.25
C ALA A 99 -7.10 8.97 -6.61
N LYS A 100 -8.44 8.92 -6.63
CA LYS A 100 -9.24 8.91 -7.87
C LYS A 100 -8.95 10.13 -8.74
N GLN A 101 -8.98 11.33 -8.17
CA GLN A 101 -8.68 12.56 -8.91
C GLN A 101 -7.27 12.53 -9.53
N ARG A 102 -6.28 11.95 -8.83
CA ARG A 102 -4.92 11.79 -9.36
C ARG A 102 -4.88 10.78 -10.51
N VAL A 103 -5.63 9.68 -10.41
CA VAL A 103 -5.75 8.69 -11.48
C VAL A 103 -6.40 9.32 -12.73
N ASP A 104 -7.47 10.11 -12.56
CA ASP A 104 -8.13 10.78 -13.68
C ASP A 104 -7.18 11.75 -14.40
N LYS A 105 -6.39 12.52 -13.64
CA LYS A 105 -5.36 13.40 -14.20
C LYS A 105 -4.30 12.61 -14.97
N LEU A 106 -3.78 11.53 -14.38
CA LEU A 106 -2.80 10.66 -15.03
C LEU A 106 -3.36 10.00 -16.30
N ALA A 107 -4.65 9.66 -16.32
CA ALA A 107 -5.30 9.10 -17.50
C ALA A 107 -5.32 10.10 -18.66
N VAL A 108 -5.62 11.37 -18.36
CA VAL A 108 -5.55 12.46 -19.36
C VAL A 108 -4.12 12.67 -19.87
N ASP A 109 -3.14 12.73 -18.96
CA ASP A 109 -1.73 12.90 -19.33
C ASP A 109 -1.23 11.73 -20.19
N ASN A 110 -1.62 10.49 -19.86
CA ASN A 110 -1.29 9.30 -20.65
C ASN A 110 -1.92 9.32 -22.04
N ALA A 111 -3.16 9.79 -22.17
CA ALA A 111 -3.80 9.94 -23.48
C ALA A 111 -3.04 10.95 -24.37
N LYS A 112 -2.59 12.06 -23.78
CA LYS A 112 -1.79 13.07 -24.48
C LYS A 112 -0.41 12.55 -24.89
N LEU A 113 0.27 11.81 -24.01
CA LEU A 113 1.54 11.18 -24.33
C LEU A 113 1.39 10.16 -25.46
N LYS A 114 0.31 9.37 -25.44
CA LYS A 114 0.03 8.40 -26.50
C LYS A 114 -0.17 9.07 -27.85
N SER A 115 -0.96 10.15 -27.92
CA SER A 115 -1.13 10.88 -29.19
C SER A 115 0.16 11.50 -29.69
N GLY A 116 1.01 12.02 -28.79
CA GLY A 116 2.33 12.55 -29.17
C GLY A 116 3.28 11.47 -29.66
N LEU A 117 3.21 10.26 -29.10
CA LEU A 117 3.97 9.11 -29.58
C LEU A 117 3.52 8.69 -30.98
N ASP A 118 2.22 8.66 -31.24
CA ASP A 118 1.66 8.33 -32.55
C ASP A 118 2.09 9.37 -33.62
N GLU A 119 2.10 10.66 -33.27
CA GLU A 119 2.58 11.74 -34.13
C GLU A 119 4.08 11.59 -34.46
N LEU A 120 4.92 11.40 -33.44
CA LEU A 120 6.36 11.19 -33.63
C LEU A 120 6.65 9.93 -34.46
N SER A 121 5.87 8.86 -34.26
CA SER A 121 5.99 7.65 -35.07
C SER A 121 5.64 7.92 -36.54
N GLY A 122 4.63 8.76 -36.80
CA GLY A 122 4.30 9.19 -38.16
C GLY A 122 5.43 9.99 -38.81
N GLN A 123 6.01 10.94 -38.07
CA GLN A 123 7.15 11.74 -38.54
C GLN A 123 8.38 10.88 -38.83
N LEU A 124 8.66 9.88 -37.99
CA LEU A 124 9.76 8.93 -38.20
C LEU A 124 9.59 8.15 -39.50
N ASN A 125 8.39 7.62 -39.76
CA ASN A 125 8.10 6.87 -40.98
C ASN A 125 8.25 7.75 -42.24
N GLU A 126 7.84 9.02 -42.18
CA GLU A 126 8.02 9.94 -43.31
C GLU A 126 9.50 10.26 -43.54
N ALA A 127 10.26 10.54 -42.48
CA ALA A 127 11.70 10.77 -42.57
C ALA A 127 12.45 9.55 -43.14
N ASP A 128 12.05 8.33 -42.75
CA ASP A 128 12.62 7.09 -43.30
C ASP A 128 12.30 6.93 -44.79
N LYS A 129 11.11 7.33 -45.23
CA LYS A 129 10.74 7.34 -46.64
C LYS A 129 11.57 8.35 -47.44
N GLU A 130 11.70 9.58 -46.94
CA GLU A 130 12.55 10.61 -47.56
C GLU A 130 14.02 10.16 -47.65
N LEU A 131 14.55 9.54 -46.59
CA LEU A 131 15.91 8.98 -46.60
C LEU A 131 16.08 7.88 -47.65
N ASN A 132 15.07 7.02 -47.84
CA ASN A 132 15.10 6.00 -48.88
C ASN A 132 15.08 6.61 -50.28
N GLU A 133 14.23 7.60 -50.54
CA GLU A 133 14.19 8.32 -51.83
C GLU A 133 15.53 9.01 -52.13
N LEU A 134 16.12 9.69 -51.14
CA LEU A 134 17.45 10.31 -51.28
C LEU A 134 18.54 9.27 -51.54
N ARG A 135 18.46 8.10 -50.89
CA ARG A 135 19.41 7.00 -51.09
C ARG A 135 19.31 6.42 -52.50
N GLU A 136 18.10 6.24 -53.01
CA GLU A 136 17.88 5.78 -54.39
C GLU A 136 18.42 6.80 -55.40
N GLY A 137 18.10 8.09 -55.21
CA GLY A 137 18.63 9.18 -56.06
C GLY A 137 20.16 9.29 -56.02
N LEU A 138 20.78 8.99 -54.88
CA LEU A 138 22.24 8.94 -54.76
C LEU A 138 22.84 7.77 -55.54
N VAL A 139 22.23 6.58 -55.47
CA VAL A 139 22.67 5.40 -56.23
C VAL A 139 22.57 5.67 -57.73
N GLU A 140 21.48 6.27 -58.18
CA GLU A 140 21.27 6.65 -59.57
C GLU A 140 22.32 7.67 -60.06
N SER A 141 22.54 8.73 -59.30
CA SER A 141 23.56 9.75 -59.62
C SER A 141 24.97 9.13 -59.69
N GLN A 142 25.28 8.19 -58.80
CA GLN A 142 26.55 7.47 -58.83
C GLN A 142 26.69 6.57 -60.07
N HIS A 143 25.60 5.94 -60.51
CA HIS A 143 25.58 5.13 -61.72
C HIS A 143 25.88 6.00 -62.96
N GLN A 144 25.16 7.10 -63.11
CA GLN A 144 25.34 8.05 -64.23
C GLN A 144 26.76 8.63 -64.27
N LEU A 145 27.34 8.97 -63.12
CA LEU A 145 28.73 9.44 -63.04
C LEU A 145 29.73 8.37 -63.53
N LYS A 146 29.47 7.08 -63.24
CA LYS A 146 30.33 5.99 -63.72
C LYS A 146 30.20 5.83 -65.24
N GLU A 147 29.00 5.89 -65.79
CA GLU A 147 28.78 5.84 -67.24
C GLU A 147 29.47 6.99 -67.96
N GLN A 148 29.27 8.25 -67.51
CA GLN A 148 29.94 9.41 -68.12
C GLN A 148 31.47 9.29 -68.10
N LYS A 149 32.05 8.75 -67.02
CA LYS A 149 33.50 8.50 -66.96
C LYS A 149 33.97 7.44 -67.95
N VAL A 150 33.14 6.44 -68.25
CA VAL A 150 33.46 5.41 -69.25
C VAL A 150 33.38 6.01 -70.65
N ASP A 151 32.31 6.77 -70.95
CA ASP A 151 32.12 7.43 -72.24
C ASP A 151 33.24 8.44 -72.54
N HIS A 152 33.64 9.23 -71.54
CA HIS A 152 34.74 10.19 -71.70
C HIS A 152 36.06 9.50 -72.05
N ARG A 153 36.39 8.39 -71.37
CA ARG A 153 37.58 7.57 -71.70
C ARG A 153 37.52 6.99 -73.11
N LYS A 154 36.34 6.62 -73.58
CA LYS A 154 36.16 6.09 -74.94
C LYS A 154 36.38 7.19 -75.98
N ALA A 155 35.80 8.38 -75.77
CA ALA A 155 36.00 9.52 -76.64
C ALA A 155 37.48 9.96 -76.73
N ASP A 156 38.20 9.96 -75.60
CA ASP A 156 39.63 10.29 -75.57
C ASP A 156 40.48 9.29 -76.36
N ASN A 157 40.13 7.99 -76.36
CA ASN A 157 40.83 6.96 -77.15
C ASN A 157 40.53 7.03 -78.65
N GLU A 158 39.40 7.60 -79.07
CA GLU A 158 39.05 7.76 -80.50
C GLU A 158 39.70 9.00 -81.14
N LEU A 159 40.24 9.92 -80.33
CA LEU A 159 40.92 11.14 -80.77
C LEU A 159 42.46 10.99 -80.91
N LEU A 160 43.00 9.79 -80.64
CA LEU A 160 44.41 9.42 -80.75
C LEU A 160 44.65 8.52 -81.97
#